data_AF-A0A0R2YFU8-F1
#
_entry.id   AF-A0A0R2YFU8-F1
#
_cell.length_a   1.000
_cell.length_b   1.000
_cell.length_c   1.000
_cell.angle_alpha   90.00
_cell.angle_beta   90.00
_cell.angle_gamma   90.00
#
_symmetry.space_group_name_H-M   'P 1'
#
loop_
_entity.id
_entity.type
_entity.pdbx_description
1 polymer ?
#
loop_
_entity_poly.entity_id
_entity_poly.type
_entity_poly.pdbx_seq_one_letter_code
_entity_poly.pdbx_strand_id
1 'polypeptide(L)'
;MSAQTIDGWIRNLGKRYEDLITEGLIPNQPLQELYDGRDRLHLELAWGLSLSFWAETKRLETLFITLIKSTPSTLEYKGELPKPLASTMTKSDIRSHFGAPVESGVPVKMPQPGGMTGGWDAYHLDPGTHPNTKLVCKYTSTLQVKALVFTLIDKNHD
;
A
#
# COMPACT_ATOMS: atom_id res chain seq x y z
N MET A 1 8.67 5.63 -11.06
CA MET A 1 7.34 5.21 -11.55
C MET A 1 6.46 6.45 -11.66
N SER A 2 5.59 6.51 -12.67
CA SER A 2 4.65 7.63 -12.86
C SER A 2 3.37 7.42 -12.05
N ALA A 3 2.60 8.48 -11.84
CA ALA A 3 1.30 8.40 -11.14
C ALA A 3 0.32 7.45 -11.86
N GLN A 4 0.35 7.41 -13.19
CA GLN A 4 -0.50 6.55 -14.00
C GLN A 4 -0.18 5.07 -13.81
N THR A 5 1.11 4.74 -13.70
CA THR A 5 1.54 3.36 -13.40
C THR A 5 1.01 2.91 -12.03
N ILE A 6 1.12 3.76 -11.01
CA ILE A 6 0.60 3.46 -9.67
C ILE A 6 -0.92 3.27 -9.69
N ASP A 7 -1.67 4.18 -10.34
CA ASP A 7 -3.12 4.07 -10.46
C ASP A 7 -3.54 2.80 -11.22
N GLY A 8 -2.80 2.42 -12.26
CA GLY A 8 -2.99 1.17 -12.99
C GLY A 8 -2.92 -0.05 -12.07
N TRP A 9 -1.96 -0.10 -11.14
CA TRP A 9 -1.88 -1.21 -10.18
C TRP A 9 -3.02 -1.19 -9.15
N ILE A 10 -3.41 -0.01 -8.66
CA ILE A 10 -4.53 0.09 -7.71
C ILE A 10 -5.84 -0.39 -8.35
N ARG A 11 -6.10 0.00 -9.61
CA ARG A 11 -7.28 -0.45 -10.37
C ARG A 11 -7.32 -1.94 -10.65
N ASN A 12 -6.16 -2.60 -10.65
CA ASN A 12 -6.03 -4.03 -10.91
C ASN A 12 -5.78 -4.85 -9.64
N LEU A 13 -6.00 -4.29 -8.44
CA LEU A 13 -6.14 -5.11 -7.24
C LEU A 13 -7.25 -6.15 -7.47
N GLY A 14 -6.99 -7.39 -7.04
CA GLY A 14 -7.86 -8.55 -7.28
C GLY A 14 -7.51 -9.34 -8.54
N LYS A 15 -6.60 -8.86 -9.39
CA LYS A 15 -6.18 -9.56 -10.61
C LYS A 15 -5.07 -10.56 -10.35
N ARG A 16 -4.95 -11.62 -11.18
CA ARG A 16 -3.89 -12.61 -11.04
C ARG A 16 -2.57 -12.12 -11.63
N TYR A 17 -1.47 -12.58 -11.05
CA TYR A 17 -0.11 -12.24 -11.45
C TYR A 17 0.15 -12.45 -12.95
N GLU A 18 -0.32 -13.56 -13.52
CA GLU A 18 -0.15 -13.88 -14.94
C GLU A 18 -0.89 -12.91 -15.88
N ASP A 19 -2.07 -12.43 -15.50
CA ASP A 19 -2.80 -11.45 -16.29
C ASP A 19 -2.10 -10.08 -16.27
N LEU A 20 -1.57 -9.70 -15.10
CA LEU A 20 -0.80 -8.46 -14.93
C LEU A 20 0.48 -8.46 -15.78
N ILE A 21 1.14 -9.61 -15.96
CA ILE A 21 2.28 -9.74 -16.87
C ILE A 21 1.81 -9.67 -18.33
N THR A 22 0.78 -10.43 -18.67
CA THR A 22 0.23 -10.51 -20.05
C THR A 22 -0.14 -9.12 -20.57
N GLU A 23 -0.71 -8.29 -19.69
CA GLU A 23 -1.10 -6.91 -20.01
C GLU A 23 0.04 -5.88 -19.88
N GLY A 24 1.24 -6.32 -19.50
CA GLY A 24 2.42 -5.44 -19.35
C GLY A 24 2.33 -4.47 -18.18
N LEU A 25 1.47 -4.73 -17.19
CA LEU A 25 1.30 -3.89 -16.01
C LEU A 25 2.46 -4.04 -15.02
N ILE A 26 3.05 -5.24 -14.92
CA ILE A 26 4.19 -5.54 -14.04
C ILE A 26 5.26 -6.34 -14.80
N PRO A 27 6.53 -6.29 -14.38
CA PRO A 27 7.57 -7.11 -14.99
C PRO A 27 7.36 -8.59 -14.66
N ASN A 28 7.76 -9.46 -15.59
CA ASN A 28 7.79 -10.90 -15.35
C ASN A 28 9.02 -11.27 -14.49
N GLN A 29 8.87 -11.16 -13.17
CA GLN A 29 9.91 -11.45 -12.18
C GLN A 29 9.41 -12.42 -11.12
N PRO A 30 10.27 -13.31 -10.58
CA PRO A 30 9.83 -14.24 -9.55
C PRO A 30 9.29 -13.49 -8.33
N LEU A 31 8.09 -13.89 -7.87
CA LEU A 31 7.55 -13.42 -6.61
C LEU A 31 8.35 -14.03 -5.46
N GLN A 32 8.64 -13.23 -4.45
CA GLN A 32 9.46 -13.61 -3.30
C GLN A 32 8.59 -13.98 -2.10
N GLU A 33 8.85 -15.13 -1.51
CA GLU A 33 8.37 -15.46 -0.18
C GLU A 33 9.37 -14.90 0.84
N LEU A 34 8.93 -13.98 1.70
CA LEU A 34 9.83 -13.33 2.67
C LEU A 34 10.15 -14.21 3.87
N TYR A 35 9.25 -15.14 4.21
CA TYR A 35 9.40 -16.12 5.28
C TYR A 35 8.66 -17.39 4.88
N ASP A 36 9.28 -18.54 5.08
CA ASP A 36 8.70 -19.84 4.74
C ASP A 36 7.32 -20.06 5.40
N GLY A 37 6.37 -20.54 4.62
CA GLY A 37 5.02 -20.85 5.05
C GLY A 37 4.12 -19.62 5.19
N ARG A 38 4.47 -18.49 4.54
CA ARG A 38 3.59 -17.30 4.50
C ARG A 38 2.59 -17.40 3.37
N ASP A 39 1.39 -16.89 3.64
CA ASP A 39 0.28 -16.76 2.70
C ASP A 39 0.50 -15.67 1.64
N ARG A 40 1.65 -14.98 1.65
CA ARG A 40 1.91 -13.80 0.83
C ARG A 40 3.23 -13.88 0.10
N LEU A 41 3.16 -13.59 -1.19
CA LEU A 41 4.29 -13.41 -2.08
C LEU A 41 4.47 -11.93 -2.40
N HIS A 42 5.71 -11.49 -2.56
CA HIS A 42 6.06 -10.09 -2.72
C HIS A 42 6.78 -9.82 -4.03
N LEU A 43 6.51 -8.67 -4.63
CA LEU A 43 7.27 -8.14 -5.75
C LEU A 43 7.69 -6.71 -5.43
N GLU A 44 8.99 -6.47 -5.28
CA GLU A 44 9.54 -5.12 -5.14
C GLU A 44 9.73 -4.51 -6.53
N LEU A 45 9.09 -3.36 -6.76
CA LEU A 45 9.12 -2.67 -8.06
C LEU A 45 10.08 -1.48 -8.06
N ALA A 46 10.28 -0.89 -6.89
CA ALA A 46 11.28 0.11 -6.61
C ALA A 46 11.46 0.22 -5.10
N TRP A 47 12.45 0.99 -4.66
CA TRP A 47 12.62 1.32 -3.26
C TRP A 47 11.34 1.87 -2.63
N GLY A 48 10.95 1.27 -1.51
CA GLY A 48 9.75 1.65 -0.77
C GLY A 48 8.44 1.37 -1.52
N LEU A 49 8.45 0.57 -2.59
CA LEU A 49 7.28 0.30 -3.42
C LEU A 49 7.20 -1.20 -3.74
N SER A 50 6.18 -1.87 -3.21
CA SER A 50 5.99 -3.30 -3.43
C SER A 50 4.53 -3.70 -3.63
N LEU A 51 4.36 -4.81 -4.33
CA LEU A 51 3.11 -5.53 -4.46
C LEU A 51 3.13 -6.77 -3.57
N SER A 52 1.98 -7.14 -3.03
CA SER A 52 1.78 -8.39 -2.32
C SER A 52 0.63 -9.16 -2.94
N PHE A 53 0.88 -10.44 -3.16
CA PHE A 53 -0.01 -11.40 -3.78
C PHE A 53 -0.35 -12.50 -2.79
N TRP A 54 -1.58 -13.00 -2.85
CA TRP A 54 -1.94 -14.22 -2.14
C TRP A 54 -1.18 -15.41 -2.73
N ALA A 55 -0.48 -16.19 -1.91
CA ALA A 55 0.39 -17.27 -2.36
C ALA A 55 -0.34 -18.36 -3.15
N GLU A 56 -1.57 -18.71 -2.76
CA GLU A 56 -2.34 -19.80 -3.37
C GLU A 56 -2.77 -19.48 -4.80
N THR A 57 -3.34 -18.29 -5.02
CA THR A 57 -3.93 -17.90 -6.31
C THR A 57 -3.07 -16.94 -7.11
N LYS A 58 -2.02 -16.39 -6.49
CA LYS A 58 -1.21 -15.27 -6.99
C LYS A 58 -2.07 -14.05 -7.35
N ARG A 59 -3.15 -13.83 -6.61
CA ARG A 59 -4.01 -12.66 -6.74
C ARG A 59 -3.34 -11.44 -6.10
N LEU A 60 -3.26 -10.33 -6.82
CA LEU A 60 -2.74 -9.07 -6.30
C LEU A 60 -3.68 -8.53 -5.22
N GLU A 61 -3.19 -8.35 -4.01
CA GLU A 61 -4.04 -7.95 -2.88
C GLU A 61 -3.67 -6.62 -2.26
N THR A 62 -2.40 -6.23 -2.39
CA THR A 62 -1.87 -5.05 -1.71
C THR A 62 -0.81 -4.37 -2.56
N LEU A 63 -0.90 -3.05 -2.66
CA LEU A 63 0.18 -2.17 -3.06
C LEU A 63 0.63 -1.39 -1.83
N PHE A 64 1.92 -1.46 -1.51
CA PHE A 64 2.53 -0.79 -0.37
C PHE A 64 3.52 0.28 -0.83
N ILE A 65 3.38 1.50 -0.28
CA ILE A 65 4.26 2.63 -0.58
C ILE A 65 4.78 3.24 0.73
N THR A 66 6.09 3.26 0.92
CA THR A 66 6.77 3.96 2.02
C THR A 66 7.14 5.37 1.59
N LEU A 67 6.66 6.39 2.31
CA LEU A 67 7.01 7.80 2.06
C LEU A 67 8.06 8.34 3.04
N ILE A 68 8.04 7.84 4.29
CA ILE A 68 8.97 8.26 5.34
C ILE A 68 9.64 7.02 5.95
N LYS A 69 10.96 7.07 6.03
CA LYS A 69 11.79 6.04 6.65
C LYS A 69 11.49 5.91 8.15
N SER A 70 11.09 4.72 8.58
CA SER A 70 10.84 4.43 10.00
C SER A 70 11.96 3.67 10.70
N THR A 71 12.82 2.97 9.95
CA THR A 71 13.97 2.22 10.46
C THR A 71 15.17 2.39 9.53
N PRO A 72 16.42 2.12 9.97
CA PRO A 72 17.60 2.21 9.12
C PRO A 72 17.51 1.40 7.81
N SER A 73 16.79 0.27 7.82
CA SER A 73 16.58 -0.61 6.67
C SER A 73 15.41 -0.21 5.78
N THR A 74 14.52 0.69 6.22
CA THR A 74 13.40 1.12 5.37
C THR A 74 13.92 2.03 4.26
N LEU A 75 13.50 1.76 3.02
CA LEU A 75 13.76 2.62 1.86
C LEU A 75 12.50 3.41 1.50
N GLU A 76 12.69 4.67 1.11
CA GLU A 76 11.59 5.58 0.75
C GLU A 76 11.35 5.56 -0.75
N TYR A 77 10.07 5.58 -1.12
CA TYR A 77 9.63 5.82 -2.48
C TYR A 77 9.72 7.31 -2.82
N LYS A 78 10.30 7.63 -3.97
CA LYS A 78 10.50 8.99 -4.46
C LYS A 78 9.84 9.27 -5.82
N GLY A 79 9.07 8.32 -6.34
CA GLY A 79 8.34 8.52 -7.59
C GLY A 79 7.04 9.29 -7.40
N GLU A 80 6.27 9.41 -8.48
CA GLU A 80 4.99 10.09 -8.47
C GLU A 80 3.88 9.26 -7.81
N LEU A 81 2.84 9.95 -7.36
CA LEU A 81 1.64 9.36 -6.76
C LEU A 81 0.38 9.86 -7.47
N PRO A 82 -0.69 9.05 -7.53
CA PRO A 82 -1.97 9.46 -8.10
C PRO A 82 -2.62 10.52 -7.22
N LYS A 83 -3.22 11.54 -7.85
CA LYS A 83 -3.98 12.57 -7.14
C LYS A 83 -5.15 11.92 -6.37
N PRO A 84 -5.50 12.43 -5.17
CA PRO A 84 -4.98 13.64 -4.52
C PRO A 84 -3.71 13.42 -3.66
N LEU A 85 -3.04 12.26 -3.77
CA LEU A 85 -1.91 11.91 -2.91
C LEU A 85 -0.61 12.60 -3.36
N ALA A 86 0.20 13.00 -2.38
CA ALA A 86 1.52 13.60 -2.56
C ALA A 86 2.58 12.95 -1.65
N SER A 87 3.85 13.15 -1.98
CA SER A 87 4.98 12.56 -1.24
C SER A 87 5.12 13.11 0.19
N THR A 88 4.62 14.31 0.44
CA THR A 88 4.58 14.94 1.76
C THR A 88 3.14 15.33 2.06
N MET A 89 2.55 14.69 3.07
CA MET A 89 1.19 14.96 3.53
C MET A 89 1.09 14.69 5.02
N THR A 90 0.10 15.30 5.65
CA THR A 90 -0.29 15.08 7.04
C THR A 90 -1.62 14.33 7.12
N LYS A 91 -1.97 13.86 8.32
CA LYS A 91 -3.31 13.35 8.62
C LYS A 91 -4.42 14.35 8.28
N SER A 92 -4.16 15.65 8.46
CA SER A 92 -5.12 16.71 8.13
C SER A 92 -5.35 16.80 6.62
N ASP A 93 -4.28 16.75 5.82
CA ASP A 93 -4.37 16.80 4.35
C ASP A 93 -5.18 15.61 3.83
N ILE A 94 -4.90 14.39 4.33
CA ILE A 94 -5.68 13.20 3.98
C ILE A 94 -7.16 13.38 4.29
N ARG A 95 -7.51 13.86 5.49
CA ARG A 95 -8.92 14.06 5.87
C ARG A 95 -9.60 15.17 5.05
N SER A 96 -8.85 16.17 4.59
CA SER A 96 -9.39 17.20 3.69
C SER A 96 -9.75 16.64 2.30
N HIS A 97 -9.02 15.62 1.84
CA HIS A 97 -9.24 14.98 0.54
C HIS A 97 -10.28 13.86 0.59
N PHE A 98 -10.28 13.05 1.66
CA PHE A 98 -11.07 11.81 1.74
C PHE A 98 -12.20 11.86 2.79
N GLY A 99 -12.30 12.94 3.56
CA GLY A 99 -13.32 13.10 4.60
C GLY A 99 -13.00 12.32 5.88
N ALA A 100 -14.05 11.83 6.56
CA ALA A 100 -13.90 11.03 7.76
C ALA A 100 -13.50 9.58 7.41
N PRO A 101 -12.55 8.97 8.13
CA PRO A 101 -12.15 7.59 7.87
C PRO A 101 -13.25 6.60 8.26
N VAL A 102 -13.32 5.48 7.55
CA VAL A 102 -14.21 4.36 7.91
C VAL A 102 -13.68 3.59 9.11
N GLU A 103 -12.37 3.59 9.32
CA GLU A 103 -11.70 2.92 10.41
C GLU A 103 -10.43 3.69 10.78
N SER A 104 -10.09 3.73 12.07
CA SER A 104 -8.86 4.33 12.56
C SER A 104 -8.23 3.45 13.63
N GLY A 105 -6.90 3.29 13.55
CA GLY A 105 -6.11 2.68 14.61
C GLY A 105 -5.40 3.71 15.45
N VAL A 106 -5.32 3.46 16.76
CA VAL A 106 -4.60 4.32 17.70
C VAL A 106 -3.08 4.21 17.55
N PRO A 107 -2.32 5.21 18.00
CA PRO A 107 -0.88 5.11 18.20
C PRO A 107 -0.49 3.86 19.01
N VAL A 108 0.54 3.16 18.54
CA VAL A 108 1.13 1.97 19.20
C VAL A 108 2.64 2.13 19.30
N LYS A 109 3.21 1.66 20.42
CA LYS A 109 4.65 1.57 20.64
C LYS A 109 5.20 0.29 20.01
N MET A 110 6.04 0.43 19.00
CA MET A 110 6.73 -0.68 18.34
C MET A 110 8.00 -1.06 19.11
N PRO A 111 8.47 -2.32 19.01
CA PRO A 111 9.81 -2.70 19.44
C PRO A 111 10.88 -1.82 18.80
N GLN A 112 12.02 -1.65 19.47
CA GLN A 112 13.15 -0.93 18.87
C GLN A 112 13.59 -1.63 17.55
N PRO A 113 13.95 -0.87 16.51
CA PRO A 113 14.11 0.58 16.46
C PRO A 113 12.84 1.38 16.08
N GLY A 114 11.66 0.75 16.04
CA GLY A 114 10.46 1.33 15.42
C GLY A 114 9.74 2.47 16.18
N GLY A 115 9.99 2.63 17.48
CA GLY A 115 9.46 3.77 18.26
C GLY A 115 7.92 3.86 18.34
N MET A 116 7.39 5.06 18.53
CA MET A 116 5.94 5.32 18.63
C MET A 116 5.35 5.64 17.25
N THR A 117 4.26 4.98 16.88
CA THR A 117 3.51 5.30 15.65
C THR A 117 2.49 6.42 15.88
N GLY A 118 1.95 7.02 14.81
CA GLY A 118 0.82 7.97 14.89
C GLY A 118 -0.55 7.33 14.69
N GLY A 119 -0.63 5.99 14.71
CA GLY A 119 -1.81 5.26 14.30
C GLY A 119 -1.99 5.24 12.78
N TRP A 120 -3.23 5.02 12.34
CA TRP A 120 -3.60 4.96 10.92
C TRP A 120 -5.09 5.27 10.72
N ASP A 121 -5.45 5.65 9.50
CA ASP A 121 -6.83 5.85 9.06
C ASP A 121 -7.06 5.05 7.76
N ALA A 122 -8.24 4.47 7.58
CA ALA A 122 -8.64 3.77 6.36
C ALA A 122 -9.84 4.46 5.67
N TYR A 123 -9.85 4.40 4.35
CA TYR A 123 -10.84 5.03 3.48
C TYR A 123 -11.21 4.05 2.37
N HIS A 124 -12.50 3.88 2.10
CA HIS A 124 -12.93 3.21 0.86
C HIS A 124 -12.62 4.13 -0.31
N LEU A 125 -12.09 3.55 -1.39
CA LEU A 125 -11.98 4.27 -2.65
C LEU A 125 -13.31 4.22 -3.39
N ASP A 126 -13.47 5.08 -4.39
CA ASP A 126 -14.66 5.11 -5.24
C ASP A 126 -14.82 3.74 -5.92
N PRO A 127 -15.91 2.99 -5.65
CA PRO A 127 -16.11 1.66 -6.21
C PRO A 127 -16.28 1.67 -7.74
N GLY A 128 -16.64 2.81 -8.35
CA GLY A 128 -16.72 2.95 -9.80
C GLY A 128 -15.35 2.93 -10.49
N THR A 129 -14.29 3.34 -9.80
CA THR A 129 -12.92 3.36 -10.34
C THR A 129 -12.00 2.32 -9.71
N HIS A 130 -12.22 1.98 -8.44
CA HIS A 130 -11.39 1.10 -7.63
C HIS A 130 -12.29 0.15 -6.82
N PRO A 131 -12.97 -0.81 -7.47
CA PRO A 131 -13.89 -1.72 -6.80
C PRO A 131 -13.18 -2.52 -5.71
N ASN A 132 -13.90 -2.81 -4.62
CA ASN A 132 -13.40 -3.61 -3.49
C ASN A 132 -12.05 -3.12 -2.92
N THR A 133 -11.75 -1.82 -2.98
CA THR A 133 -10.44 -1.29 -2.58
C THR A 133 -10.56 -0.27 -1.46
N LYS A 134 -9.67 -0.37 -0.47
CA LYS A 134 -9.44 0.67 0.53
C LYS A 134 -8.00 1.17 0.51
N LEU A 135 -7.86 2.44 0.85
CA LEU A 135 -6.59 3.08 1.16
C LEU A 135 -6.43 3.15 2.69
N VAL A 136 -5.31 2.64 3.20
CA VAL A 136 -4.88 2.80 4.58
C VAL A 136 -3.68 3.75 4.63
N CYS A 137 -3.85 4.88 5.31
CA CYS A 137 -2.82 5.88 5.55
C CYS A 137 -2.21 5.65 6.93
N LYS A 138 -0.92 5.31 6.99
CA LYS A 138 -0.20 5.13 8.27
C LYS A 138 0.54 6.41 8.62
N TYR A 139 0.60 6.73 9.92
CA TYR A 139 1.17 7.98 10.39
C TYR A 139 2.43 7.82 11.25
N THR A 140 3.31 8.82 11.21
CA THR A 140 4.35 9.07 12.22
C THR A 140 3.73 9.64 13.50
N SER A 141 4.48 9.67 14.61
CA SER A 141 4.02 10.32 15.85
C SER A 141 3.71 11.81 15.69
N THR A 142 4.27 12.47 14.68
CA THR A 142 3.99 13.87 14.27
C THR A 142 2.85 13.99 13.26
N LEU A 143 2.09 12.91 13.04
CA LEU A 143 0.94 12.83 12.14
C LEU A 143 1.26 13.08 10.65
N GLN A 144 2.52 12.90 10.25
CA GLN A 144 2.89 12.86 8.84
C GLN A 144 2.55 11.48 8.24
N VAL A 145 2.12 11.45 6.99
CA VAL A 145 1.86 10.19 6.27
C VAL A 145 3.19 9.48 6.02
N LYS A 146 3.42 8.35 6.70
CA LYS A 146 4.64 7.56 6.54
C LYS A 146 4.53 6.51 5.46
N ALA A 147 3.33 5.96 5.26
CA ALA A 147 3.09 4.93 4.28
C ALA A 147 1.63 4.94 3.82
N LEU A 148 1.45 4.55 2.57
CA LEU A 148 0.15 4.35 1.92
C LEU A 148 0.03 2.86 1.59
N VAL A 149 -1.11 2.26 1.94
CA VAL A 149 -1.39 0.86 1.65
C VAL A 149 -2.73 0.77 0.95
N PHE A 150 -2.73 0.41 -0.33
CA PHE A 150 -3.95 0.09 -1.05
C PHE A 150 -4.17 -1.40 -0.96
N THR A 151 -5.35 -1.82 -0.51
CA THR A 151 -5.63 -3.24 -0.33
C THR A 151 -7.09 -3.56 -0.59
N LEU A 152 -7.36 -4.81 -0.95
CA LEU A 152 -8.72 -5.31 -1.06
C LEU A 152 -9.44 -5.16 0.29
N ILE A 153 -10.72 -4.74 0.24
CA ILE A 153 -11.59 -4.69 1.42
C ILE A 153 -11.93 -6.12 1.83
N ASP A 154 -12.42 -6.90 0.87
CA ASP A 154 -12.72 -8.31 1.04
C ASP A 154 -11.75 -9.17 0.25
N LYS A 155 -11.01 -10.02 0.97
CA LYS A 155 -10.01 -10.94 0.44
C LYS A 155 -10.56 -12.35 0.30
N ASN A 156 -11.72 -12.67 0.88
CA ASN A 156 -12.25 -14.03 0.90
C ASN A 156 -11.27 -15.08 1.46
N HIS A 157 -10.31 -14.66 2.28
CA HIS A 157 -9.43 -15.48 3.11
C HIS A 157 -8.85 -14.61 4.24
N ASP A 158 -8.37 -15.26 5.29
CA ASP A 158 -7.79 -14.61 6.49
C ASP A 158 -6.45 -13.91 6.19
#